data_AF-A0A968J7W7-F1
#
_entry.id   AF-A0A968J7W7-F1
#
_cell.length_a   1.000
_cell.length_b   1.000
_cell.length_c   1.000
_cell.angle_alpha   90.00
_cell.angle_beta   90.00
_cell.angle_gamma   90.00
#
_symmetry.space_group_name_H-M   'P 1'
#
loop_
_entity.id
_entity.type
_entity.pdbx_description
1 polymer ?
#
loop_
_entity_poly.entity_id
_entity_poly.type
_entity_poly.pdbx_seq_one_letter_code
_entity_poly.pdbx_strand_id
1 'polypeptide(L)'
;MSTKQKNKVKKNEASTKKAAEQSKEGNISKKVALKPKPVSTVPAPTIDQSSQKGLVNKFFDRLVGEGRELSKYWGVVDQILALEPEIAKLSDNQLRDKTKQYRKRLEGLEDVKLEAELTEILPEAFAVVREAAYRTLGQKHYPVQLLGGMVLNDGRVAEMKTGEGKTLVSTLAVYLNALAPKNQVHIVTVNDYLARRDASWMGQVYDFLG
;
A
#
# COMPACT_ATOMS: atom_id res chain seq x y z
N MET A 1 6.66 -5.36 -69.17
CA MET A 1 7.22 -6.16 -68.06
C MET A 1 6.08 -6.47 -67.09
N SER A 2 5.27 -7.49 -67.38
CA SER A 2 5.43 -8.94 -67.22
C SER A 2 4.62 -9.42 -66.02
N THR A 3 3.46 -9.99 -66.35
CA THR A 3 2.48 -10.73 -65.54
C THR A 3 3.11 -11.78 -64.61
N LYS A 4 4.41 -12.10 -64.77
CA LYS A 4 5.22 -12.91 -63.85
C LYS A 4 5.49 -12.27 -62.47
N GLN A 5 5.51 -10.94 -62.33
CA GLN A 5 5.78 -10.29 -61.03
C GLN A 5 4.56 -10.28 -60.09
N LYS A 6 3.33 -10.06 -60.62
CA LYS A 6 2.10 -10.11 -59.80
C LYS A 6 1.79 -11.51 -59.26
N ASN A 7 2.14 -12.56 -59.99
CA ASN A 7 1.97 -13.95 -59.53
C ASN A 7 3.00 -14.37 -58.46
N LYS A 8 4.16 -13.70 -58.38
CA LYS A 8 5.19 -13.99 -57.36
C LYS A 8 4.82 -13.37 -56.00
N VAL A 9 4.16 -12.22 -55.99
CA VAL A 9 3.68 -11.56 -54.76
C VAL A 9 2.49 -12.32 -54.15
N LYS A 10 1.49 -12.73 -54.95
CA LYS A 10 0.34 -13.53 -54.46
C LYS A 10 0.75 -14.91 -53.92
N LYS A 11 1.80 -15.54 -54.46
CA LYS A 11 2.30 -16.82 -53.96
C LYS A 11 2.99 -16.70 -52.60
N ASN A 12 3.62 -15.54 -52.32
CA ASN A 12 4.30 -15.29 -51.05
C ASN A 12 3.37 -14.90 -49.91
N GLU A 13 2.23 -14.25 -50.19
CA GLU A 13 1.18 -13.98 -49.18
C GLU A 13 0.39 -15.25 -48.80
N ALA A 14 0.19 -16.17 -49.75
CA ALA A 14 -0.48 -17.45 -49.48
C ALA A 14 0.38 -18.41 -48.66
N SER A 15 1.71 -18.40 -48.83
CA SER A 15 2.64 -19.24 -48.05
C SER A 15 2.88 -18.69 -46.64
N THR A 16 2.82 -17.37 -46.45
CA THR A 16 2.94 -16.73 -45.13
C THR A 16 1.66 -16.83 -44.30
N LYS A 17 0.47 -16.80 -44.92
CA LYS A 17 -0.79 -17.09 -44.22
C LYS A 17 -0.93 -18.56 -43.79
N LYS A 18 -0.51 -19.52 -44.61
CA LYS A 18 -0.51 -20.96 -44.23
C LYS A 18 0.44 -21.27 -43.07
N ALA A 19 1.56 -20.57 -42.96
CA ALA A 19 2.50 -20.71 -41.84
C ALA A 19 1.99 -20.06 -40.53
N ALA A 20 1.17 -19.00 -40.62
CA ALA A 20 0.55 -18.35 -39.48
C ALA A 20 -0.70 -19.07 -38.94
N GLU A 21 -1.32 -19.92 -39.76
CA GLU A 21 -2.51 -20.70 -39.41
C GLU A 21 -2.15 -22.09 -38.85
N GLN A 22 -1.03 -22.68 -39.30
CA GLN A 22 -0.50 -23.94 -38.75
C GLN A 22 0.20 -23.81 -37.39
N SER A 23 0.48 -22.59 -36.91
CA SER A 23 1.04 -22.35 -35.57
C SER A 23 -0.02 -22.14 -34.48
N LYS A 24 -1.31 -22.09 -34.83
CA LYS A 24 -2.42 -21.87 -33.89
C LYS A 24 -3.19 -23.12 -33.46
N GLU A 25 -2.97 -24.28 -34.09
CA GLU A 25 -3.70 -25.53 -33.75
C GLU A 25 -2.88 -26.56 -32.96
N GLY A 26 -1.64 -26.24 -32.59
CA GLY A 26 -0.70 -27.19 -31.99
C GLY A 26 -0.27 -26.89 -30.56
N ASN A 27 -1.17 -26.51 -29.64
CA ASN A 27 -0.87 -26.67 -28.20
C ASN A 27 -2.08 -26.62 -27.24
N ILE A 28 -3.22 -27.20 -27.65
CA ILE A 28 -4.37 -27.39 -26.75
C ILE A 28 -4.47 -28.87 -26.41
N SER A 29 -3.65 -29.31 -25.44
CA SER A 29 -3.97 -30.36 -24.46
C SER A 29 -2.70 -30.88 -23.81
N LYS A 30 -2.34 -30.27 -22.67
CA LYS A 30 -1.74 -30.94 -21.51
C LYS A 30 -1.84 -29.99 -20.31
N LYS A 31 -3.08 -29.73 -19.86
CA LYS A 31 -3.30 -29.25 -18.49
C LYS A 31 -2.99 -30.42 -17.55
N VAL A 32 -1.77 -30.47 -17.04
CA VAL A 32 -1.44 -31.28 -15.88
C VAL A 32 -2.23 -30.69 -14.71
N ALA A 33 -3.30 -31.36 -14.30
CA ALA A 33 -4.04 -31.02 -13.10
C ALA A 33 -3.13 -31.30 -11.89
N LEU A 34 -2.40 -30.27 -11.44
CA LEU A 34 -1.72 -30.30 -10.16
C LEU A 34 -2.79 -30.31 -9.07
N LYS A 35 -3.00 -31.47 -8.45
CA LYS A 35 -3.80 -31.56 -7.22
C LYS A 35 -3.16 -30.63 -6.17
N PRO A 36 -3.93 -29.74 -5.51
CA PRO A 36 -3.36 -28.94 -4.43
C PRO A 36 -2.83 -29.89 -3.35
N LYS A 37 -1.55 -29.75 -3.02
CA LYS A 37 -0.96 -30.47 -1.88
C LYS A 37 -1.69 -30.01 -0.61
N PRO A 38 -2.01 -30.91 0.34
CA PRO A 38 -2.60 -30.51 1.60
C PRO A 38 -1.65 -29.51 2.28
N VAL A 39 -2.17 -28.31 2.57
CA VAL A 39 -1.46 -27.32 3.36
C VAL A 39 -1.31 -27.90 4.75
N SER A 40 -0.07 -28.24 5.13
CA SER A 40 0.26 -28.57 6.51
C SER A 40 -0.12 -27.38 7.38
N THR A 41 -1.12 -27.54 8.23
CA THR A 41 -1.47 -26.56 9.26
C THR A 41 -0.29 -26.44 10.21
N VAL A 42 0.51 -25.39 10.06
CA VAL A 42 1.45 -24.98 11.09
C VAL A 42 0.59 -24.43 12.23
N PRO A 43 0.65 -24.98 13.46
CA PRO A 43 -0.06 -24.40 14.58
C PRO A 43 0.44 -22.97 14.81
N ALA A 44 -0.49 -22.05 15.07
CA ALA A 44 -0.16 -20.68 15.42
C ALA A 44 0.84 -20.66 16.59
N PRO A 45 1.90 -19.83 16.56
CA PRO A 45 2.83 -19.77 17.67
C PRO A 45 2.09 -19.28 18.92
N THR A 46 2.09 -20.11 19.96
CA THR A 46 1.63 -19.71 21.30
C THR A 46 2.58 -18.64 21.82
N ILE A 47 2.15 -17.38 21.79
CA ILE A 47 2.93 -16.26 22.34
C ILE A 47 2.83 -16.34 23.87
N ASP A 48 3.89 -16.84 24.49
CA ASP A 48 4.14 -16.64 25.92
C ASP A 48 4.39 -15.15 26.16
N GLN A 49 3.39 -14.47 26.75
CA GLN A 49 3.38 -13.03 27.01
C GLN A 49 4.45 -12.59 28.04
N SER A 50 5.13 -13.52 28.71
CA SER A 50 6.10 -13.20 29.75
C SER A 50 7.51 -12.90 29.23
N SER A 51 7.86 -13.34 28.01
CA SER A 51 9.25 -13.28 27.50
C SER A 51 9.54 -12.11 26.55
N GLN A 52 8.52 -11.41 26.06
CA GLN A 52 8.73 -10.27 25.14
C GLN A 52 9.26 -9.00 25.81
N LYS A 53 9.02 -8.81 27.11
CA LYS A 53 9.46 -7.60 27.83
C LYS A 53 11.00 -7.45 27.91
N GLY A 54 11.74 -8.56 27.89
CA GLY A 54 13.20 -8.55 28.06
C GLY A 54 14.00 -8.30 26.78
N LEU A 55 13.53 -8.80 25.64
CA LEU A 55 14.24 -8.69 24.37
C LEU A 55 14.00 -7.33 23.69
N VAL A 56 12.79 -6.80 23.87
CA VAL A 56 12.39 -5.47 23.39
C VAL A 56 13.16 -4.40 24.16
N ASN A 57 13.18 -4.45 25.50
CA ASN A 57 13.93 -3.48 26.31
C ASN A 57 15.44 -3.43 26.00
N LYS A 58 16.09 -4.58 25.76
CA LYS A 58 17.52 -4.61 25.43
C LYS A 58 17.85 -4.00 24.05
N PHE A 59 16.89 -3.97 23.13
CA PHE A 59 17.05 -3.32 21.83
C PHE A 59 16.84 -1.80 21.95
N PHE A 60 15.90 -1.37 22.79
CA PHE A 60 15.61 0.05 23.08
C PHE A 60 16.72 0.72 23.91
N ASP A 61 17.29 0.03 24.90
CA ASP A 61 18.37 0.57 25.74
C ASP A 61 19.69 0.81 24.98
N ARG A 62 19.88 0.13 23.84
CA ARG A 62 21.08 0.27 22.99
C ARG A 62 21.00 1.47 22.03
N LEU A 63 19.84 2.12 21.92
CA LEU A 63 19.56 3.32 21.10
C LEU A 63 19.50 4.58 21.99
N VAL A 64 20.61 4.87 22.68
CA VAL A 64 20.74 6.06 23.53
C VAL A 64 20.72 7.32 22.66
N GLY A 65 19.58 8.02 22.65
CA GLY A 65 19.33 9.29 21.95
C GLY A 65 17.96 9.30 21.29
N GLU A 66 17.84 8.61 20.15
CA GLU A 66 16.63 8.58 19.30
C GLU A 66 15.51 7.68 19.85
N GLY A 67 15.83 6.64 20.63
CA GLY A 67 14.83 5.70 21.15
C GLY A 67 13.80 6.33 22.10
N ARG A 68 14.17 7.41 22.81
CA ARG A 68 13.24 8.16 23.68
C ARG A 68 12.22 8.96 22.88
N GLU A 69 12.64 9.59 21.79
CA GLU A 69 11.75 10.36 20.91
C GLU A 69 10.75 9.47 20.18
N LEU A 70 11.13 8.23 19.87
CA LEU A 70 10.25 7.27 19.22
C LEU A 70 9.21 6.66 20.19
N SER A 71 9.47 6.70 21.50
CA SER A 71 8.58 6.12 22.51
C SER A 71 7.15 6.68 22.47
N LYS A 72 6.99 7.96 22.12
CA LYS A 72 5.69 8.65 22.05
C LYS A 72 4.78 8.12 20.94
N TYR A 73 5.35 7.61 19.84
CA TYR A 73 4.56 7.08 18.73
C TYR A 73 3.96 5.71 19.04
N TRP A 74 4.63 4.89 19.86
CA TRP A 74 4.17 3.53 20.13
C TRP A 74 2.79 3.48 20.79
N GLY A 75 2.47 4.44 21.66
CA GLY A 75 1.13 4.56 22.22
C GLY A 75 0.05 4.81 21.16
N VAL A 76 0.39 5.53 20.08
CA VAL A 76 -0.52 5.78 18.96
C VAL A 76 -0.56 4.59 18.00
N VAL A 77 0.58 3.89 17.79
CA VAL A 77 0.61 2.63 17.03
C VAL A 77 -0.36 1.61 17.65
N ASP A 78 -0.36 1.47 18.97
CA ASP A 78 -1.26 0.55 19.67
C ASP A 78 -2.73 0.93 19.46
N GLN A 79 -3.06 2.23 19.48
CA GLN A 79 -4.41 2.71 19.16
C GLN A 79 -4.82 2.36 17.72
N ILE A 80 -3.94 2.59 16.74
CA ILE A 80 -4.20 2.24 15.32
C ILE A 80 -4.48 0.74 15.18
N LEU A 81 -3.66 -0.10 15.83
CA LEU A 81 -3.83 -1.56 15.77
C LEU A 81 -5.10 -2.03 16.49
N ALA A 82 -5.47 -1.39 17.59
CA ALA A 82 -6.71 -1.70 18.31
C ALA A 82 -7.98 -1.42 17.50
N LEU A 83 -7.93 -0.47 16.56
CA LEU A 83 -9.06 -0.16 15.66
C LEU A 83 -9.23 -1.18 14.51
N GLU A 84 -8.22 -2.03 14.26
CA GLU A 84 -8.24 -2.99 13.15
C GLU A 84 -9.52 -3.87 13.09
N PRO A 85 -9.99 -4.49 14.19
CA PRO A 85 -11.15 -5.36 14.15
C PRO A 85 -12.46 -4.63 13.79
N GLU A 86 -12.56 -3.34 14.08
CA GLU A 86 -13.74 -2.53 13.77
C GLU A 86 -13.69 -2.05 12.32
N ILE A 87 -12.53 -1.54 11.88
CA ILE A 87 -12.32 -1.07 10.51
C ILE A 87 -12.44 -2.22 9.49
N ALA A 88 -11.94 -3.41 9.83
CA ALA A 88 -12.03 -4.58 8.96
C ALA A 88 -13.49 -5.04 8.71
N LYS A 89 -14.43 -4.73 9.60
CA LYS A 89 -15.87 -5.05 9.44
C LYS A 89 -16.58 -4.11 8.48
N LEU A 90 -16.00 -2.95 8.17
CA LEU A 90 -16.61 -2.00 7.26
C LEU A 90 -16.65 -2.56 5.84
N SER A 91 -17.76 -2.37 5.14
CA SER A 91 -17.82 -2.57 3.69
C SER A 91 -16.96 -1.53 2.95
N ASP A 92 -16.62 -1.78 1.69
CA ASP A 92 -15.82 -0.85 0.88
C ASP A 92 -16.46 0.55 0.80
N ASN A 93 -17.80 0.61 0.69
CA ASN A 93 -18.53 1.87 0.68
C ASN A 93 -18.43 2.60 2.03
N GLN A 94 -18.55 1.88 3.14
CA GLN A 94 -18.40 2.48 4.47
C GLN A 94 -16.96 2.96 4.71
N LEU A 95 -15.97 2.23 4.22
CA LEU A 95 -14.56 2.62 4.31
C LEU A 95 -14.28 3.87 3.49
N ARG A 96 -14.85 3.99 2.29
CA ARG A 96 -14.85 5.22 1.47
C ARG A 96 -15.54 6.40 2.14
N ASP A 97 -16.68 6.15 2.79
CA ASP A 97 -17.45 7.21 3.44
C ASP A 97 -16.72 7.81 4.64
N LYS A 98 -15.71 7.14 5.22
CA LYS A 98 -14.81 7.73 6.22
C LYS A 98 -14.12 8.99 5.70
N THR A 99 -13.65 8.99 4.45
CA THR A 99 -13.04 10.18 3.83
C THR A 99 -13.98 11.38 3.85
N LYS A 100 -15.26 11.17 3.52
CA LYS A 100 -16.28 12.24 3.56
C LYS A 100 -16.53 12.73 4.98
N GLN A 101 -16.59 11.82 5.95
CA GLN A 101 -16.77 12.15 7.36
C GLN A 101 -15.60 13.00 7.88
N TYR A 102 -14.37 12.64 7.55
CA TYR A 102 -13.18 13.41 7.94
C TYR A 102 -13.14 14.77 7.25
N ARG A 103 -13.34 14.85 5.93
CA ARG A 103 -13.38 16.14 5.20
C ARG A 103 -14.43 17.09 5.79
N LYS A 104 -15.62 16.58 6.12
CA LYS A 104 -16.68 17.37 6.78
C LYS A 104 -16.26 17.85 8.17
N ARG A 105 -15.56 17.00 8.94
CA ARG A 105 -15.05 17.34 10.28
C ARG A 105 -13.98 18.44 10.23
N LEU A 106 -13.19 18.47 9.17
CA LEU A 106 -12.11 19.44 8.95
C LEU A 106 -12.56 20.73 8.23
N GLU A 107 -13.79 20.76 7.71
CA GLU A 107 -14.30 21.87 6.92
C GLU A 107 -14.48 23.13 7.77
N GLY A 108 -13.97 24.26 7.27
CA GLY A 108 -14.11 25.56 7.94
C GLY A 108 -13.25 25.76 9.19
N LEU A 109 -12.40 24.79 9.57
CA LEU A 109 -11.47 24.96 10.68
C LEU A 109 -10.38 25.99 10.36
N GLU A 110 -10.02 26.78 11.36
CA GLU A 110 -8.82 27.62 11.37
C GLU A 110 -7.57 26.74 11.52
N ASP A 111 -6.42 27.19 11.03
CA ASP A 111 -5.21 26.35 10.92
C ASP A 111 -4.78 25.69 12.24
N VAL A 112 -4.81 26.43 13.36
CA VAL A 112 -4.47 25.89 14.69
C VAL A 112 -5.43 24.77 15.12
N LYS A 113 -6.73 24.91 14.82
CA LYS A 113 -7.74 23.89 15.14
C LYS A 113 -7.64 22.72 14.16
N LEU A 114 -7.31 22.99 12.90
CA LEU A 114 -7.12 21.99 11.87
C LEU A 114 -5.99 21.02 12.23
N GLU A 115 -4.84 21.54 12.69
CA GLU A 115 -3.71 20.69 13.12
C GLU A 115 -4.06 19.82 14.33
N ALA A 116 -4.75 20.39 15.33
CA ALA A 116 -5.24 19.64 16.48
C ALA A 116 -6.21 18.53 16.04
N GLU A 117 -7.15 18.86 15.16
CA GLU A 117 -8.14 17.90 14.65
C GLU A 117 -7.50 16.79 13.81
N LEU A 118 -6.51 17.12 12.98
CA LEU A 118 -5.72 16.14 12.22
C LEU A 118 -5.00 15.16 13.15
N THR A 119 -4.47 15.65 14.27
CA THR A 119 -3.82 14.82 15.30
C THR A 119 -4.83 13.88 15.96
N GLU A 120 -6.04 14.38 16.26
CA GLU A 120 -7.13 13.58 16.86
C GLU A 120 -7.64 12.48 15.93
N ILE A 121 -7.78 12.74 14.62
CA ILE A 121 -8.27 11.74 13.66
C ILE A 121 -7.17 10.79 13.17
N LEU A 122 -5.89 11.10 13.43
CA LEU A 122 -4.74 10.34 12.90
C LEU A 122 -4.85 8.83 13.14
N PRO A 123 -5.16 8.34 14.37
CA PRO A 123 -5.19 6.89 14.61
C PRO A 123 -6.23 6.18 13.74
N GLU A 124 -7.41 6.78 13.61
CA GLU A 124 -8.52 6.24 12.82
C GLU A 124 -8.22 6.32 11.31
N ALA A 125 -7.70 7.46 10.85
CA ALA A 125 -7.33 7.67 9.45
C ALA A 125 -6.22 6.69 9.02
N PHE A 126 -5.22 6.44 9.86
CA PHE A 126 -4.16 5.46 9.58
C PHE A 126 -4.71 4.03 9.55
N ALA A 127 -5.66 3.69 10.43
CA ALA A 127 -6.32 2.39 10.40
C ALA A 127 -7.13 2.19 9.10
N VAL A 128 -7.82 3.23 8.63
CA VAL A 128 -8.55 3.24 7.35
C VAL A 128 -7.60 3.02 6.17
N VAL A 129 -6.48 3.75 6.10
CA VAL A 129 -5.48 3.58 5.02
C VAL A 129 -4.87 2.18 5.06
N ARG A 130 -4.57 1.66 6.25
CA ARG A 130 -4.01 0.32 6.42
C ARG A 130 -4.96 -0.78 5.91
N GLU A 131 -6.26 -0.63 6.15
CA GLU A 131 -7.26 -1.55 5.60
C GLU A 131 -7.44 -1.37 4.09
N ALA A 132 -7.47 -0.13 3.59
CA ALA A 132 -7.57 0.15 2.15
C ALA A 132 -6.37 -0.42 1.38
N ALA A 133 -5.15 -0.28 1.90
CA ALA A 133 -3.95 -0.87 1.33
C ALA A 133 -4.02 -2.40 1.28
N TYR A 134 -4.59 -3.02 2.32
CA TYR A 134 -4.78 -4.47 2.32
C TYR A 134 -5.79 -4.91 1.25
N ARG A 135 -6.92 -4.21 1.11
CA ARG A 135 -7.96 -4.55 0.11
C ARG A 135 -7.52 -4.34 -1.33
N THR A 136 -6.75 -3.29 -1.58
CA THR A 136 -6.34 -2.90 -2.94
C THR A 136 -5.03 -3.55 -3.38
N LEU A 137 -4.03 -3.61 -2.48
CA LEU A 137 -2.68 -4.07 -2.80
C LEU A 137 -2.33 -5.43 -2.19
N GLY A 138 -3.17 -5.96 -1.29
CA GLY A 138 -2.85 -7.17 -0.52
C GLY A 138 -1.75 -6.96 0.52
N GLN A 139 -1.38 -5.70 0.82
CA GLN A 139 -0.28 -5.35 1.72
C GLN A 139 -0.81 -4.55 2.90
N LYS A 140 -0.47 -5.01 4.11
CA LYS A 140 -0.89 -4.36 5.35
C LYS A 140 0.32 -3.73 6.01
N HIS A 141 0.19 -2.47 6.46
CA HIS A 141 1.29 -1.79 7.13
C HIS A 141 1.69 -2.52 8.42
N TYR A 142 3.00 -2.70 8.62
CA TYR A 142 3.60 -3.17 9.86
C TYR A 142 3.64 -2.06 10.92
N PRO A 143 3.75 -2.40 12.22
CA PRO A 143 3.83 -1.40 13.29
C PRO A 143 4.94 -0.35 13.09
N VAL A 144 6.12 -0.77 12.63
CA VAL A 144 7.24 0.13 12.32
C VAL A 144 6.96 1.06 11.13
N GLN A 145 6.10 0.64 10.20
CA GLN A 145 5.66 1.47 9.08
C GLN A 145 4.64 2.52 9.52
N LEU A 146 3.74 2.17 10.45
CA LEU A 146 2.84 3.13 11.08
C LEU A 146 3.61 4.22 11.81
N LEU A 147 4.65 3.83 12.56
CA LEU A 147 5.58 4.75 13.19
C LEU A 147 6.27 5.65 12.14
N GLY A 148 6.79 5.07 11.05
CA GLY A 148 7.39 5.84 9.97
C GLY A 148 6.42 6.85 9.33
N GLY A 149 5.15 6.48 9.17
CA GLY A 149 4.11 7.36 8.68
C GLY A 149 3.85 8.56 9.60
N MET A 150 3.86 8.36 10.92
CA MET A 150 3.73 9.45 11.90
C MET A 150 4.96 10.35 11.92
N VAL A 151 6.16 9.78 11.80
CA VAL A 151 7.40 10.57 11.69
C VAL A 151 7.35 11.48 10.45
N LEU A 152 6.86 10.98 9.30
CA LEU A 152 6.65 11.80 8.11
C LEU A 152 5.59 12.88 8.33
N ASN A 153 4.49 12.55 9.00
CA ASN A 153 3.42 13.49 9.31
C ASN A 153 3.91 14.65 10.19
N ASP A 154 4.82 14.38 11.12
CA ASP A 154 5.44 15.40 11.98
C ASP A 154 6.48 16.28 11.26
N GLY A 155 6.58 16.19 9.93
CA GLY A 155 7.53 16.95 9.12
C GLY A 155 8.99 16.51 9.31
N ARG A 156 9.22 15.28 9.81
CA ARG A 156 10.56 14.74 10.06
C ARG A 156 10.95 13.71 8.99
N VAL A 157 12.24 13.41 8.92
CA VAL A 157 12.76 12.36 8.03
C VAL A 157 12.63 11.01 8.71
N ALA A 158 11.84 10.11 8.12
CA ALA A 158 11.77 8.71 8.55
C ALA A 158 12.91 7.92 7.89
N GLU A 159 14.00 7.70 8.63
CA GLU A 159 15.07 6.80 8.17
C GLU A 159 14.60 5.35 8.24
N MET A 160 14.46 4.75 7.07
CA MET A 160 14.06 3.35 6.90
C MET A 160 15.10 2.67 6.00
N LYS A 161 15.39 1.39 6.20
CA LYS A 161 16.27 0.62 5.33
C LYS A 161 15.57 0.22 4.03
N THR A 162 16.36 -0.17 3.03
CA THR A 162 15.82 -0.71 1.77
C THR A 162 15.02 -1.98 2.06
N GLY A 163 13.83 -2.08 1.46
CA GLY A 163 12.92 -3.22 1.66
C GLY A 163 11.91 -3.04 2.80
N GLU A 164 12.02 -2.00 3.62
CA GLU A 164 11.06 -1.74 4.72
C GLU A 164 9.74 -1.11 4.25
N GLY A 165 9.55 -0.95 2.94
CA GLY A 165 8.27 -0.51 2.36
C GLY A 165 8.01 1.00 2.43
N LYS A 166 9.04 1.84 2.26
CA LYS A 166 8.94 3.32 2.28
C LYS A 166 7.82 3.88 1.38
N THR A 167 7.65 3.28 0.20
CA THR A 167 6.61 3.68 -0.75
C THR A 167 5.21 3.50 -0.15
N LEU A 168 4.94 2.35 0.48
CA LEU A 168 3.67 2.09 1.16
C LEU A 168 3.49 2.97 2.41
N VAL A 169 4.56 3.25 3.16
CA VAL A 169 4.51 4.13 4.34
C VAL A 169 4.00 5.53 3.97
N SER A 170 4.38 6.05 2.80
CA SER A 170 3.98 7.39 2.36
C SER A 170 2.45 7.56 2.29
N THR A 171 1.69 6.49 2.03
CA THR A 171 0.24 6.58 1.88
C THR A 171 -0.48 7.04 3.14
N LEU A 172 0.09 6.75 4.32
CA LEU A 172 -0.48 7.13 5.61
C LEU A 172 -0.48 8.65 5.78
N ALA A 173 0.71 9.26 5.67
CA ALA A 173 0.88 10.70 5.83
C ALA A 173 0.22 11.47 4.68
N VAL A 174 0.32 10.97 3.44
CA VAL A 174 -0.30 11.61 2.28
C VAL A 174 -1.81 11.67 2.42
N TYR A 175 -2.45 10.56 2.75
CA TYR A 175 -3.91 10.52 2.91
C TYR A 175 -4.37 11.48 4.01
N LEU A 176 -3.79 11.40 5.22
CA LEU A 176 -4.19 12.24 6.35
C LEU A 176 -4.09 13.74 6.00
N ASN A 177 -2.97 14.16 5.41
CA ASN A 177 -2.76 15.57 5.09
C ASN A 177 -3.60 16.04 3.89
N ALA A 178 -3.97 15.15 2.98
CA ALA A 178 -4.89 15.44 1.88
C ALA A 178 -6.37 15.50 2.30
N LEU A 179 -6.72 15.13 3.54
CA LEU A 179 -8.09 15.30 4.05
C LEU A 179 -8.45 16.77 4.31
N ALA A 180 -7.45 17.60 4.63
CA ALA A 180 -7.66 19.02 4.85
C ALA A 180 -7.94 19.73 3.50
N PRO A 181 -9.04 20.49 3.38
CA PRO A 181 -9.55 20.97 2.09
C PRO A 181 -8.62 21.96 1.36
N LYS A 182 -7.72 22.62 2.08
CA LYS A 182 -6.74 23.56 1.49
C LYS A 182 -5.39 22.92 1.19
N ASN A 183 -5.17 21.69 1.65
CA ASN A 183 -3.87 21.05 1.59
C ASN A 183 -3.68 20.31 0.27
N GLN A 184 -2.48 20.42 -0.29
CA GLN A 184 -2.00 19.61 -1.40
C GLN A 184 -0.74 18.88 -0.93
N VAL A 185 -0.63 17.60 -1.26
CA VAL A 185 0.52 16.78 -0.88
C VAL A 185 1.32 16.43 -2.13
N HIS A 186 2.63 16.69 -2.08
CA HIS A 186 3.54 16.38 -3.16
C HIS A 186 4.48 15.24 -2.76
N ILE A 187 4.43 14.12 -3.50
CA ILE A 187 5.41 13.05 -3.37
C ILE A 187 6.52 13.29 -4.40
N VAL A 188 7.71 13.60 -3.93
CA VAL A 188 8.89 13.83 -4.77
C VAL A 188 9.70 12.54 -4.86
N THR A 189 10.05 12.13 -6.08
CA THR A 189 10.92 10.98 -6.34
C THR A 189 12.13 11.39 -7.16
N VAL A 190 13.15 10.53 -7.21
CA VAL A 190 14.41 10.85 -7.88
C VAL A 190 14.34 10.84 -9.41
N ASN A 191 13.29 10.26 -10.00
CA ASN A 191 13.08 10.26 -11.45
C ASN A 191 11.62 9.98 -11.84
N ASP A 192 11.28 10.33 -13.07
CA ASP A 192 9.94 10.19 -13.63
C ASP A 192 9.40 8.75 -13.67
N TYR A 193 10.28 7.76 -13.82
CA TYR A 193 9.86 6.37 -13.83
C TYR A 193 9.30 5.96 -12.46
N LEU A 194 10.02 6.29 -11.38
CA LEU A 194 9.56 6.04 -10.02
C LEU A 194 8.31 6.85 -9.69
N ALA A 195 8.23 8.11 -10.13
CA ALA A 195 7.03 8.92 -9.96
C ALA A 195 5.80 8.25 -10.58
N ARG A 196 5.88 7.83 -11.85
CA ARG A 196 4.75 7.17 -12.55
C ARG A 196 4.41 5.82 -11.94
N ARG A 197 5.42 5.02 -11.60
CA ARG A 197 5.21 3.70 -10.96
C ARG A 197 4.52 3.86 -9.62
N ASP A 198 5.03 4.74 -8.76
CA ASP A 198 4.52 4.90 -7.40
C ASP A 198 3.14 5.57 -7.41
N ALA A 199 2.89 6.52 -8.32
CA ALA A 199 1.57 7.10 -8.54
C ALA A 199 0.56 6.05 -9.01
N SER A 200 0.91 5.17 -9.96
CA SER A 200 0.00 4.10 -10.41
C SER A 200 -0.20 3.02 -9.36
N TRP A 201 0.81 2.74 -8.55
CA TRP A 201 0.74 1.66 -7.56
C TRP A 201 0.02 2.11 -6.29
N MET A 202 0.50 3.17 -5.64
CA MET A 202 -0.13 3.71 -4.42
C MET A 202 -1.42 4.47 -4.73
N GLY A 203 -1.58 4.98 -5.96
CA GLY A 203 -2.83 5.62 -6.44
C GLY A 203 -4.05 4.75 -6.26
N GLN A 204 -3.91 3.42 -6.36
CA GLN A 204 -5.02 2.50 -6.11
C GLN A 204 -5.61 2.64 -4.69
N VAL A 205 -4.78 2.96 -3.69
CA VAL A 205 -5.24 3.20 -2.32
C VAL A 205 -5.98 4.52 -2.22
N TYR A 206 -5.46 5.58 -2.84
CA TYR A 206 -6.07 6.91 -2.83
C TYR A 206 -7.40 6.90 -3.62
N ASP A 207 -7.41 6.36 -4.82
CA ASP A 207 -8.61 6.21 -5.66
C ASP A 207 -9.67 5.36 -4.97
N PHE A 208 -9.24 4.33 -4.22
CA PHE A 208 -10.17 3.54 -3.42
C PHE A 208 -10.80 4.34 -2.30
N LEU A 209 -10.10 5.29 -1.67
CA LEU A 209 -10.60 6.10 -0.56
C LEU A 209 -11.31 7.40 -1.00
N GLY A 210 -11.10 7.85 -2.25
CA GLY A 210 -11.71 9.05 -2.85
C GLY A 210 -11.12 10.37 -2.38
#